data_AF-A0A497A4N1-F1
#
_entry.id   AF-A0A497A4N1-F1
#
_cell.length_a   1.000
_cell.length_b   1.000
_cell.length_c   1.000
_cell.angle_alpha   90.00
_cell.angle_beta   90.00
_cell.angle_gamma   90.00
#
_symmetry.space_group_name_H-M   'P 1'
#
loop_
_entity.id
_entity.type
_entity.pdbx_description
1 polymer ?
#
loop_
_entity_poly.entity_id
_entity_poly.type
_entity_poly.pdbx_seq_one_letter_code
_entity_poly.pdbx_strand_id
1 'polypeptide(L)'
;MRKFNEAEIKEIIRTARVFAAQFTEEKYQKLVQMQQEIADSDFIEAAWGVRKLQQECGVSCAEAPGRYVQLVKEAAKEESKLSRLKEQRKTEEESLAHTVEAVRQVKEEHGREQKELERLRRQAAQEKKRLKEEVEHAMQEAEVNSDDIATATRLKAEAENHGLDLKLALRLFEEFANSDDAGKELAEAVAEYGSQLEAREALQSQNEMLRAEEEKRQQKLDELEAECQRSQQVLSQLRSDVKEQDTLRRFWWSYHKMAPILECLVKWGYFVPLRCKSFACGARFWVNQGLAPFRTKFVCPCCGLELVDYDDEAFTTLGLSDRAPIKIRPGE
;
A
#
# COMPACT_ATOMS: atom_id res chain seq x y z
N MET A 1 -8.75 -47.05 14.54
CA MET A 1 -9.83 -48.06 14.60
C MET A 1 -9.23 -49.47 14.58
N ARG A 2 -9.91 -50.49 15.13
CA ARG A 2 -9.52 -51.91 14.91
C ARG A 2 -9.77 -52.26 13.45
N LYS A 3 -8.80 -52.90 12.78
CA LYS A 3 -9.03 -53.52 11.47
C LYS A 3 -9.81 -54.82 11.69
N PHE A 4 -10.90 -55.01 10.95
CA PHE A 4 -11.64 -56.28 10.92
C PHE A 4 -10.81 -57.35 10.22
N ASN A 5 -10.90 -58.60 10.67
CA ASN A 5 -10.28 -59.74 10.01
C ASN A 5 -11.12 -60.21 8.80
N GLU A 6 -10.55 -61.07 7.95
CA GLU A 6 -11.19 -61.49 6.70
C GLU A 6 -12.52 -62.23 6.89
N ALA A 7 -12.72 -62.93 8.01
CA ALA A 7 -13.99 -63.59 8.34
C ALA A 7 -15.03 -62.58 8.83
N GLU A 8 -14.64 -61.62 9.68
CA GLU A 8 -15.47 -60.49 10.10
C GLU A 8 -15.94 -59.67 8.88
N ILE A 9 -15.04 -59.37 7.94
CA ILE A 9 -15.35 -58.66 6.69
C ILE A 9 -16.34 -59.43 5.83
N LYS A 10 -16.16 -60.74 5.65
CA LYS A 10 -17.07 -61.56 4.85
C LYS A 10 -18.48 -61.61 5.45
N GLU A 11 -18.61 -61.70 6.77
CA GLU A 11 -19.93 -61.74 7.41
C GLU A 11 -20.59 -60.34 7.49
N ILE A 12 -19.80 -59.25 7.57
CA ILE A 12 -20.30 -57.88 7.36
C ILE A 12 -20.86 -57.72 5.94
N ILE A 13 -20.13 -58.16 4.90
CA ILE A 13 -20.59 -58.12 3.51
C ILE A 13 -21.84 -58.98 3.31
N ARG A 14 -21.89 -60.18 3.92
CA ARG A 14 -23.04 -61.08 3.88
C ARG A 14 -24.28 -60.47 4.53
N THR A 15 -24.11 -59.82 5.67
CA THR A 15 -25.19 -59.09 6.39
C THR A 15 -25.66 -57.89 5.58
N ALA A 16 -24.74 -57.10 5.03
CA ALA A 16 -25.08 -55.97 4.15
C ALA A 16 -25.84 -56.41 2.88
N ARG A 17 -25.54 -57.60 2.33
CA ARG A 17 -26.27 -58.18 1.20
C ARG A 17 -27.73 -58.54 1.50
N VAL A 18 -28.11 -58.75 2.76
CA VAL A 18 -29.53 -58.95 3.16
C VAL A 18 -30.35 -57.69 2.88
N PHE A 19 -29.76 -56.51 3.08
CA PHE A 19 -30.42 -55.22 2.87
C PHE A 19 -30.14 -54.61 1.48
N ALA A 20 -29.00 -54.95 0.87
CA ALA A 20 -28.61 -54.50 -0.45
C ALA A 20 -27.87 -55.61 -1.23
N ALA A 21 -28.60 -56.45 -1.95
CA ALA A 21 -28.05 -57.61 -2.67
C ALA A 21 -26.87 -57.29 -3.61
N GLN A 22 -26.77 -56.05 -4.11
CA GLN A 22 -25.68 -55.56 -4.95
C GLN A 22 -24.42 -55.12 -4.17
N PHE A 23 -24.32 -55.40 -2.86
CA PHE A 23 -23.17 -55.00 -2.05
C PHE A 23 -21.98 -55.94 -2.28
N THR A 24 -20.88 -55.38 -2.81
CA THR A 24 -19.64 -56.10 -3.15
C THR A 24 -18.51 -55.74 -2.20
N GLU A 25 -17.48 -56.59 -2.15
CA GLU A 25 -16.28 -56.34 -1.33
C GLU A 25 -15.56 -55.06 -1.76
N GLU A 26 -15.56 -54.75 -3.05
CA GLU A 26 -15.09 -53.45 -3.59
C GLU A 26 -15.86 -52.24 -3.03
N LYS A 27 -17.19 -52.36 -2.88
CA LYS A 27 -18.02 -51.29 -2.30
C LYS A 27 -17.74 -51.14 -0.81
N TYR A 28 -17.52 -52.25 -0.11
CA TYR A 28 -17.08 -52.23 1.30
C TYR A 28 -15.71 -51.55 1.45
N GLN A 29 -14.71 -51.94 0.66
CA GLN A 29 -13.38 -51.32 0.71
C GLN A 29 -13.42 -49.83 0.34
N LYS A 30 -14.19 -49.43 -0.68
CA LYS A 30 -14.41 -48.01 -1.01
C LYS A 30 -15.06 -47.23 0.13
N LEU A 31 -16.05 -47.79 0.83
CA LEU A 31 -16.65 -47.14 2.00
C LEU A 31 -15.68 -47.02 3.18
N VAL A 32 -14.86 -48.05 3.44
CA VAL A 32 -13.80 -47.99 4.47
C VAL A 32 -12.73 -46.94 4.12
N GLN A 33 -12.39 -46.78 2.84
CA GLN A 33 -11.47 -45.74 2.37
C GLN A 33 -12.09 -44.34 2.50
N MET A 34 -13.33 -44.14 2.03
CA MET A 34 -14.02 -42.85 2.19
C MET A 34 -14.19 -42.49 3.68
N GLN A 35 -14.48 -43.46 4.56
CA GLN A 35 -14.57 -43.23 6.00
C GLN A 35 -13.23 -42.79 6.62
N GLN A 36 -12.09 -43.15 6.02
CA GLN A 36 -10.77 -42.66 6.43
C GLN A 36 -10.54 -41.25 5.89
N GLU A 37 -10.84 -40.98 4.61
CA GLU A 37 -10.70 -39.64 4.02
C GLU A 37 -11.64 -38.58 4.64
N ILE A 38 -12.79 -38.98 5.18
CA ILE A 38 -13.72 -38.11 5.93
C ILE A 38 -13.25 -37.83 7.36
N ALA A 39 -12.31 -38.64 7.90
CA ALA A 39 -11.86 -38.52 9.29
C ALA A 39 -10.73 -37.50 9.48
N ASP A 40 -10.11 -37.01 8.41
CA ASP A 40 -9.16 -35.89 8.47
C ASP A 40 -9.90 -34.57 8.70
N SER A 41 -9.38 -33.72 9.60
CA SER A 41 -9.83 -32.32 9.80
C SER A 41 -9.82 -31.52 8.50
N ASP A 42 -8.84 -31.86 7.67
CA ASP A 42 -8.55 -31.32 6.37
C ASP A 42 -9.58 -31.81 5.33
N PHE A 43 -10.61 -32.58 5.76
CA PHE A 43 -11.91 -32.85 5.11
C PHE A 43 -13.13 -32.16 5.80
N ILE A 44 -13.01 -31.09 6.60
CA ILE A 44 -14.16 -30.20 6.92
C ILE A 44 -14.01 -28.72 6.50
N GLU A 45 -12.96 -27.98 6.92
CA GLU A 45 -12.81 -26.52 6.67
C GLU A 45 -13.00 -26.11 5.20
N ALA A 46 -12.54 -26.99 4.34
CA ALA A 46 -12.39 -26.80 2.92
C ALA A 46 -13.50 -27.53 2.11
N ALA A 47 -14.67 -27.75 2.76
CA ALA A 47 -16.01 -27.92 2.16
C ALA A 47 -16.89 -26.64 2.27
N TRP A 48 -16.44 -25.64 3.03
CA TRP A 48 -16.89 -24.24 3.04
C TRP A 48 -16.48 -23.36 1.81
N GLY A 49 -15.30 -22.69 1.84
CA GLY A 49 -14.61 -21.95 0.76
C GLY A 49 -15.04 -22.00 -0.73
N VAL A 50 -15.04 -23.07 -1.56
CA VAL A 50 -15.50 -22.93 -2.98
C VAL A 50 -17.00 -22.71 -3.09
N ARG A 51 -17.80 -23.04 -2.07
CA ARG A 51 -19.14 -22.45 -1.97
C ARG A 51 -19.03 -20.92 -1.95
N LYS A 52 -18.10 -20.37 -1.16
CA LYS A 52 -17.77 -18.94 -1.12
C LYS A 52 -17.12 -18.43 -2.44
N LEU A 53 -16.20 -19.16 -3.09
CA LEU A 53 -15.62 -18.79 -4.41
C LEU A 53 -16.68 -18.75 -5.53
N GLN A 54 -17.64 -19.67 -5.49
CA GLN A 54 -18.77 -19.71 -6.41
C GLN A 54 -19.76 -18.57 -6.12
N GLN A 55 -19.97 -18.21 -4.84
CA GLN A 55 -20.80 -17.06 -4.44
C GLN A 55 -20.14 -15.70 -4.72
N GLU A 56 -18.81 -15.58 -4.62
CA GLU A 56 -18.09 -14.29 -4.73
C GLU A 56 -17.52 -14.02 -6.12
N CYS A 57 -17.22 -15.06 -6.90
CA CYS A 57 -16.61 -14.91 -8.23
C CYS A 57 -17.36 -15.64 -9.35
N GLY A 58 -18.43 -16.39 -9.05
CA GLY A 58 -19.24 -17.09 -10.05
C GLY A 58 -18.55 -18.23 -10.82
N VAL A 59 -17.30 -18.59 -10.47
CA VAL A 59 -16.49 -19.57 -11.20
C VAL A 59 -16.98 -20.99 -10.92
N SER A 60 -17.13 -21.82 -11.96
CA SER A 60 -17.54 -23.22 -11.79
C SER A 60 -16.40 -24.12 -11.30
N CYS A 61 -16.75 -25.22 -10.64
CA CYS A 61 -15.78 -26.24 -10.19
C CYS A 61 -14.94 -26.86 -11.31
N ALA A 62 -15.34 -26.75 -12.58
CA ALA A 62 -14.58 -27.24 -13.73
C ALA A 62 -13.51 -26.25 -14.22
N GLU A 63 -13.73 -24.94 -14.02
CA GLU A 63 -12.85 -23.86 -14.50
C GLU A 63 -11.81 -23.45 -13.46
N ALA A 64 -12.08 -23.70 -12.18
CA ALA A 64 -11.21 -23.38 -11.05
C ALA A 64 -9.73 -23.83 -11.24
N PRO A 65 -9.40 -25.03 -11.78
CA PRO A 65 -8.01 -25.43 -12.03
C PRO A 65 -7.32 -24.59 -13.13
N GLY A 66 -8.06 -24.12 -14.14
CA GLY A 66 -7.52 -23.26 -15.19
C GLY A 66 -7.20 -21.85 -14.66
N ARG A 67 -8.13 -21.26 -13.91
CA ARG A 67 -7.91 -19.95 -13.26
C ARG A 67 -6.87 -20.05 -12.14
N TYR A 68 -6.69 -21.22 -11.50
CA TYR A 68 -5.60 -21.46 -10.53
C TYR A 68 -4.23 -21.18 -11.15
N VAL A 69 -3.92 -21.79 -12.30
CA VAL A 69 -2.59 -21.70 -12.94
C VAL A 69 -2.29 -20.28 -13.43
N GLN A 70 -3.31 -19.51 -13.83
CA GLN A 70 -3.16 -18.09 -14.16
C GLN A 70 -2.85 -17.24 -12.92
N LEU A 71 -3.69 -17.33 -11.89
CA LEU A 71 -3.55 -16.56 -10.64
C LEU A 71 -2.22 -16.87 -9.91
N VAL A 72 -1.64 -18.08 -10.01
CA VAL A 72 -0.30 -18.35 -9.47
C VAL A 72 0.80 -17.58 -10.24
N LYS A 73 0.69 -17.48 -11.57
CA LYS A 73 1.62 -16.69 -12.39
C LYS A 73 1.44 -15.18 -12.19
N GLU A 74 0.22 -14.74 -11.85
CA GLU A 74 -0.10 -13.37 -11.44
C GLU A 74 0.51 -13.07 -10.06
N ALA A 75 0.30 -13.95 -9.07
CA ALA A 75 0.87 -13.81 -7.71
C ALA A 75 2.41 -13.76 -7.70
N ALA A 76 3.10 -14.67 -8.38
CA ALA A 76 4.56 -14.68 -8.45
C ALA A 76 5.14 -13.41 -9.11
N LYS A 77 4.43 -12.82 -10.09
CA LYS A 77 4.78 -11.51 -10.65
C LYS A 77 4.60 -10.40 -9.61
N GLU A 78 3.53 -10.44 -8.82
CA GLU A 78 3.29 -9.42 -7.81
C GLU A 78 4.18 -9.52 -6.56
N GLU A 79 4.66 -10.71 -6.20
CA GLU A 79 5.70 -10.87 -5.17
C GLU A 79 7.04 -10.28 -5.62
N SER A 80 7.43 -10.46 -6.89
CA SER A 80 8.65 -9.82 -7.41
C SER A 80 8.56 -8.29 -7.44
N LYS A 81 7.39 -7.73 -7.81
CA LYS A 81 7.10 -6.29 -7.68
C LYS A 81 7.07 -5.81 -6.24
N LEU A 82 6.47 -6.56 -5.31
CA LEU A 82 6.43 -6.23 -3.87
C LEU A 82 7.85 -6.16 -3.30
N SER A 83 8.70 -7.11 -3.69
CA SER A 83 10.11 -7.15 -3.29
C SER A 83 10.88 -5.92 -3.81
N ARG A 84 10.69 -5.56 -5.09
CA ARG A 84 11.28 -4.32 -5.65
C ARG A 84 10.78 -3.06 -4.93
N LEU A 85 9.47 -2.95 -4.69
CA LEU A 85 8.86 -1.81 -4.01
C LEU A 85 9.32 -1.66 -2.55
N LYS A 86 9.61 -2.76 -1.85
CA LYS A 86 10.22 -2.72 -0.51
C LYS A 86 11.62 -2.11 -0.54
N GLU A 87 12.45 -2.48 -1.52
CA GLU A 87 13.80 -1.93 -1.65
C GLU A 87 13.76 -0.45 -2.04
N GLN A 88 12.87 -0.07 -2.97
CA GLN A 88 12.63 1.33 -3.33
C GLN A 88 12.22 2.16 -2.10
N ARG A 89 11.23 1.67 -1.32
CA ARG A 89 10.78 2.33 -0.09
C ARG A 89 11.90 2.49 0.94
N LYS A 90 12.80 1.50 1.06
CA LYS A 90 13.98 1.57 1.94
C LYS A 90 14.97 2.64 1.48
N THR A 91 15.25 2.74 0.17
CA THR A 91 16.10 3.81 -0.37
C THR A 91 15.47 5.20 -0.24
N GLU A 92 14.14 5.29 -0.31
CA GLU A 92 13.38 6.52 -0.08
C GLU A 92 13.38 6.92 1.41
N GLU A 93 13.26 5.96 2.34
CA GLU A 93 13.40 6.17 3.79
C GLU A 93 14.80 6.66 4.17
N GLU A 94 15.85 6.08 3.56
CA GLU A 94 17.25 6.51 3.73
C GLU A 94 17.48 7.92 3.15
N SER A 95 16.94 8.22 1.97
CA SER A 95 17.00 9.55 1.34
C SER A 95 16.27 10.61 2.18
N LEU A 96 15.06 10.31 2.67
CA LEU A 96 14.28 11.20 3.52
C LEU A 96 15.00 11.50 4.85
N ALA A 97 15.66 10.50 5.46
CA ALA A 97 16.46 10.71 6.66
C ALA A 97 17.62 11.70 6.41
N HIS A 98 18.32 11.58 5.27
CA HIS A 98 19.33 12.55 4.85
C HIS A 98 18.75 13.95 4.62
N THR A 99 17.58 14.07 3.97
CA THR A 99 16.92 15.36 3.73
C THR A 99 16.46 16.02 5.04
N VAL A 100 15.92 15.25 5.99
CA VAL A 100 15.52 15.76 7.32
C VAL A 100 16.72 16.29 8.09
N GLU A 101 17.86 15.61 8.05
CA GLU A 101 19.10 16.07 8.68
C GLU A 101 19.67 17.32 8.00
N ALA A 102 19.64 17.40 6.66
CA ALA A 102 20.02 18.62 5.93
C ALA A 102 19.13 19.82 6.30
N VAL A 103 17.81 19.63 6.37
CA VAL A 103 16.86 20.67 6.82
C VAL A 103 17.09 21.06 8.28
N ARG A 104 17.54 20.13 9.14
CA ARG A 104 17.93 20.42 10.52
C ARG A 104 19.17 21.34 10.57
N GLN A 105 20.17 21.07 9.75
CA GLN A 105 21.40 21.86 9.64
C GLN A 105 21.11 23.28 9.10
N VAL A 106 20.36 23.40 8.00
CA VAL A 106 19.96 24.71 7.43
C VAL A 106 19.18 25.56 8.44
N LYS A 107 18.33 24.95 9.29
CA LYS A 107 17.64 25.66 10.38
C LYS A 107 18.59 26.15 11.49
N GLU A 108 19.63 25.40 11.82
CA GLU A 108 20.66 25.86 12.74
C GLU A 108 21.48 27.02 12.14
N GLU A 109 21.86 26.92 10.87
CA GLU A 109 22.63 27.96 10.16
C GLU A 109 21.83 29.25 10.05
N HIS A 110 20.57 29.19 9.60
CA HIS A 110 19.66 30.34 9.59
C HIS A 110 19.50 30.96 10.99
N GLY A 111 19.42 30.13 12.04
CA GLY A 111 19.39 30.56 13.45
C GLY A 111 20.71 31.14 13.99
N ARG A 112 21.82 31.02 13.25
CA ARG A 112 23.10 31.72 13.48
C ARG A 112 23.15 33.01 12.66
N GLU A 113 22.85 32.95 11.36
CA GLU A 113 22.77 34.09 10.45
C GLU A 113 21.83 35.18 10.95
N GLN A 114 20.65 34.82 11.46
CA GLN A 114 19.68 35.78 11.99
C GLN A 114 20.25 36.58 13.18
N LYS A 115 21.08 35.94 14.03
CA LYS A 115 21.76 36.59 15.16
C LYS A 115 22.94 37.45 14.70
N GLU A 116 23.68 36.98 13.71
CA GLU A 116 24.76 37.72 13.05
C GLU A 116 24.21 39.01 12.41
N LEU A 117 23.09 38.89 11.69
CA LEU A 117 22.39 39.99 11.02
C LEU A 117 21.75 40.95 12.03
N GLU A 118 21.22 40.48 13.16
CA GLU A 118 20.83 41.35 14.28
C GLU A 118 22.02 42.11 14.88
N ARG A 119 23.17 41.46 15.06
CA ARG A 119 24.39 42.14 15.56
C ARG A 119 24.83 43.23 14.58
N LEU A 120 24.90 42.89 13.29
CA LEU A 120 25.26 43.82 12.22
C LEU A 120 24.26 45.00 12.13
N ARG A 121 22.95 44.77 12.28
CA ARG A 121 21.95 45.85 12.35
C ARG A 121 22.17 46.78 13.54
N ARG A 122 22.52 46.24 14.72
CA ARG A 122 22.84 47.06 15.92
C ARG A 122 24.13 47.86 15.73
N GLN A 123 25.17 47.22 15.17
CA GLN A 123 26.44 47.89 14.85
C GLN A 123 26.24 49.00 13.81
N ALA A 124 25.52 48.76 12.72
CA ALA A 124 25.22 49.76 11.70
C ALA A 124 24.34 50.92 12.25
N ALA A 125 23.44 50.66 13.20
CA ALA A 125 22.66 51.70 13.86
C ALA A 125 23.52 52.57 14.80
N GLN A 126 24.49 51.98 15.49
CA GLN A 126 25.48 52.71 16.30
C GLN A 126 26.43 53.52 15.42
N GLU A 127 26.95 52.93 14.35
CA GLU A 127 27.83 53.60 13.37
C GLU A 127 27.12 54.79 12.71
N LYS A 128 25.86 54.61 12.28
CA LYS A 128 25.02 55.68 11.74
C LYS A 128 24.76 56.82 12.75
N LYS A 129 24.80 56.54 14.06
CA LYS A 129 24.72 57.58 15.10
C LYS A 129 26.06 58.30 15.25
N ARG A 130 27.18 57.56 15.34
CA ARG A 130 28.53 58.15 15.45
C ARG A 130 28.87 59.02 14.24
N LEU A 131 28.61 58.54 13.02
CA LEU A 131 28.80 59.29 11.78
C LEU A 131 27.92 60.54 11.68
N LYS A 132 26.72 60.54 12.29
CA LYS A 132 25.89 61.77 12.39
C LYS A 132 26.53 62.79 13.33
N GLU A 133 27.01 62.33 14.48
CA GLU A 133 27.68 63.17 15.48
C GLU A 133 29.00 63.74 14.94
N GLU A 134 29.76 62.95 14.18
CA GLU A 134 30.96 63.38 13.44
C GLU A 134 30.64 64.40 12.34
N VAL A 135 29.59 64.20 11.54
CA VAL A 135 29.18 65.16 10.50
C VAL A 135 28.64 66.45 11.12
N GLU A 136 27.85 66.38 12.19
CA GLU A 136 27.33 67.55 12.90
C GLU A 136 28.47 68.35 13.57
N HIS A 137 29.57 67.70 14.00
CA HIS A 137 30.80 68.34 14.46
C HIS A 137 31.58 69.00 13.32
N ALA A 138 31.85 68.27 12.23
CA ALA A 138 32.60 68.78 11.08
C ALA A 138 31.88 69.95 10.37
N MET A 139 30.54 69.95 10.35
CA MET A 139 29.75 71.10 9.89
C MET A 139 29.97 72.34 10.77
N GLN A 140 30.08 72.19 12.09
CA GLN A 140 30.35 73.30 13.01
C GLN A 140 31.80 73.82 12.85
N GLU A 141 32.78 72.94 12.70
CA GLU A 141 34.19 73.32 12.47
C GLU A 141 34.43 74.01 11.12
N ALA A 142 33.65 73.66 10.09
CA ALA A 142 33.75 74.24 8.76
C ALA A 142 32.79 75.45 8.53
N GLU A 143 32.03 75.85 9.54
CA GLU A 143 30.95 76.87 9.49
C GLU A 143 29.85 76.59 8.42
N VAL A 144 29.73 75.34 7.95
CA VAL A 144 28.79 74.93 6.90
C VAL A 144 27.39 74.66 7.47
N ASN A 145 26.39 75.38 6.98
CA ASN A 145 25.01 75.26 7.45
C ASN A 145 24.14 74.32 6.57
N SER A 146 22.89 74.08 6.98
CA SER A 146 21.94 73.21 6.26
C SER A 146 21.63 73.67 4.84
N ASP A 147 21.66 74.97 4.61
CA ASP A 147 21.19 75.62 3.39
C ASP A 147 22.34 75.70 2.36
N ASP A 148 23.59 75.74 2.83
CA ASP A 148 24.78 75.47 2.02
C ASP A 148 24.75 74.04 1.49
N ILE A 149 24.45 73.05 2.35
CA ILE A 149 24.30 71.64 1.96
C ILE A 149 23.13 71.46 0.99
N ALA A 150 21.98 72.12 1.25
CA ALA A 150 20.85 72.10 0.32
C ALA A 150 21.20 72.74 -1.02
N THR A 151 21.99 73.82 -1.03
CA THR A 151 22.44 74.51 -2.24
C THR A 151 23.46 73.68 -3.03
N ALA A 152 24.43 73.06 -2.36
CA ALA A 152 25.38 72.13 -2.98
C ALA A 152 24.67 70.87 -3.52
N THR A 153 23.65 70.37 -2.79
CA THR A 153 22.81 69.25 -3.24
C THR A 153 21.96 69.64 -4.45
N ARG A 154 21.43 70.87 -4.49
CA ARG A 154 20.71 71.39 -5.66
C ARG A 154 21.64 71.54 -6.86
N LEU A 155 22.82 72.14 -6.71
CA LEU A 155 23.82 72.27 -7.77
C LEU A 155 24.30 70.90 -8.29
N LYS A 156 24.45 69.91 -7.40
CA LYS A 156 24.74 68.52 -7.78
C LYS A 156 23.60 67.89 -8.57
N ALA A 157 22.35 68.04 -8.13
CA ALA A 157 21.18 67.52 -8.83
C ALA A 157 20.94 68.25 -10.17
N GLU A 158 21.28 69.54 -10.26
CA GLU A 158 21.31 70.30 -11.51
C GLU A 158 22.39 69.76 -12.46
N ALA A 159 23.60 69.45 -11.98
CA ALA A 159 24.63 68.79 -12.79
C ALA A 159 24.20 67.39 -13.27
N GLU A 160 23.66 66.56 -12.39
CA GLU A 160 23.15 65.21 -12.72
C GLU A 160 21.99 65.28 -13.74
N ASN A 161 21.10 66.27 -13.64
CA ASN A 161 20.05 66.52 -14.64
C ASN A 161 20.60 66.95 -16.02
N HIS A 162 21.79 67.55 -16.08
CA HIS A 162 22.51 67.84 -17.33
C HIS A 162 23.39 66.66 -17.79
N GLY A 163 23.25 65.47 -17.19
CA GLY A 163 24.02 64.27 -17.53
C GLY A 163 25.43 64.23 -16.96
N LEU A 164 25.80 65.17 -16.08
CA LEU A 164 27.12 65.28 -15.49
C LEU A 164 27.10 64.71 -14.06
N ASP A 165 27.43 63.42 -13.90
CA ASP A 165 27.86 62.90 -12.59
C ASP A 165 29.19 63.57 -12.23
N LEU A 166 29.12 64.63 -11.43
CA LEU A 166 30.26 65.41 -10.95
C LEU A 166 31.28 64.53 -10.19
N LYS A 167 30.82 63.43 -9.58
CA LYS A 167 31.64 62.50 -8.78
C LYS A 167 32.21 61.36 -9.62
N LEU A 168 31.72 61.13 -10.83
CA LEU A 168 32.40 60.37 -11.87
C LEU A 168 33.41 61.27 -12.59
N ALA A 169 33.01 62.48 -13.01
CA ALA A 169 33.87 63.43 -13.69
C ALA A 169 35.13 63.77 -12.87
N LEU A 170 35.00 64.10 -11.58
CA LEU A 170 36.16 64.35 -10.71
C LEU A 170 37.08 63.13 -10.58
N ARG A 171 36.52 61.92 -10.44
CA ARG A 171 37.34 60.70 -10.38
C ARG A 171 38.02 60.40 -11.71
N LEU A 172 37.36 60.58 -12.85
CA LEU A 172 38.00 60.47 -14.16
C LEU A 172 39.15 61.50 -14.31
N PHE A 173 38.97 62.73 -13.83
CA PHE A 173 40.03 63.73 -13.83
C PHE A 173 41.18 63.42 -12.86
N GLU A 174 40.94 62.69 -11.76
CA GLU A 174 41.98 62.21 -10.82
C GLU A 174 42.71 60.95 -11.34
N GLU A 175 41.95 59.97 -11.85
CA GLU A 175 42.38 58.65 -12.32
C GLU A 175 43.20 58.77 -13.60
N PHE A 176 42.82 59.68 -14.50
CA PHE A 176 43.55 59.99 -15.72
C PHE A 176 44.44 61.25 -15.63
N ALA A 177 44.63 61.84 -14.44
CA ALA A 177 45.38 63.08 -14.22
C ALA A 177 46.81 63.11 -14.79
N ASN A 178 47.42 61.93 -14.95
CA ASN A 178 48.82 61.74 -15.35
C ASN A 178 48.97 60.83 -16.60
N SER A 179 47.89 60.61 -17.38
CA SER A 179 47.93 59.78 -18.59
C SER A 179 47.89 60.66 -19.85
N ASP A 180 48.98 60.63 -20.63
CA ASP A 180 49.11 61.39 -21.89
C ASP A 180 48.14 60.90 -23.00
N ASP A 181 47.53 59.72 -22.86
CA ASP A 181 46.56 59.14 -23.80
C ASP A 181 45.28 58.64 -23.09
N ALA A 182 44.86 59.35 -22.04
CA ALA A 182 43.69 59.07 -21.20
C ALA A 182 42.41 58.68 -21.96
N GLY A 183 42.17 59.31 -23.11
CA GLY A 183 40.98 59.05 -23.93
C GLY A 183 40.94 57.65 -24.52
N LYS A 184 42.09 57.02 -24.74
CA LYS A 184 42.22 55.64 -25.24
C LYS A 184 42.00 54.61 -24.15
N GLU A 185 42.59 54.81 -22.98
CA GLU A 185 42.41 53.93 -21.81
C GLU A 185 40.93 53.91 -21.34
N LEU A 186 40.27 55.07 -21.33
CA LEU A 186 38.83 55.17 -21.08
C LEU A 186 37.99 54.45 -22.15
N ALA A 187 38.37 54.52 -23.42
CA ALA A 187 37.66 53.82 -24.50
C ALA A 187 37.82 52.28 -24.41
N GLU A 188 39.00 51.79 -24.02
CA GLU A 188 39.25 50.37 -23.78
C GLU A 188 38.45 49.85 -22.57
N ALA A 189 38.40 50.60 -21.47
CA ALA A 189 37.59 50.27 -20.29
C ALA A 189 36.08 50.25 -20.58
N VAL A 190 35.57 51.21 -21.37
CA VAL A 190 34.16 51.25 -21.80
C VAL A 190 33.82 50.07 -22.71
N ALA A 191 34.73 49.67 -23.61
CA ALA A 191 34.54 48.50 -24.46
C ALA A 191 34.51 47.20 -23.64
N GLU A 192 35.40 47.06 -22.65
CA GLU A 192 35.38 45.89 -21.75
C GLU A 192 34.06 45.83 -20.97
N TYR A 193 33.63 46.95 -20.35
CA TYR A 193 32.38 47.00 -19.59
C TYR A 193 31.15 46.67 -20.44
N GLY A 194 31.13 47.09 -21.71
CA GLY A 194 30.11 46.68 -22.68
C GLY A 194 30.05 45.16 -22.88
N SER A 195 31.20 44.53 -23.11
CA SER A 195 31.29 43.07 -23.27
C SER A 195 30.86 42.29 -22.02
N GLN A 196 31.16 42.82 -20.82
CA GLN A 196 30.70 42.25 -19.55
C GLN A 196 29.18 42.37 -19.38
N LEU A 197 28.56 43.45 -19.88
CA LEU A 197 27.11 43.64 -19.88
C LEU A 197 26.40 42.61 -20.78
N GLU A 198 26.86 42.46 -22.02
CA GLU A 198 26.35 41.47 -22.99
C GLU A 198 26.45 40.04 -22.44
N ALA A 199 27.59 39.69 -21.83
CA ALA A 199 27.79 38.40 -21.18
C ALA A 199 26.80 38.18 -20.02
N ARG A 200 26.48 39.23 -19.24
CA ARG A 200 25.51 39.15 -18.14
C ARG A 200 24.09 38.93 -18.64
N GLU A 201 23.69 39.58 -19.72
CA GLU A 201 22.36 39.40 -20.33
C GLU A 201 22.20 38.00 -20.94
N ALA A 202 23.23 37.49 -21.61
CA ALA A 202 23.26 36.11 -22.10
C ALA A 202 23.14 35.08 -20.97
N LEU A 203 23.84 35.28 -19.85
CA LEU A 203 23.72 34.44 -18.65
C LEU A 203 22.34 34.56 -17.98
N GLN A 204 21.72 35.74 -17.97
CA GLN A 204 20.36 35.89 -17.45
C GLN A 204 19.34 35.10 -18.29
N SER A 205 19.41 35.22 -19.62
CA SER A 205 18.58 34.45 -20.56
C SER A 205 18.73 32.94 -20.37
N GLN A 206 19.96 32.44 -20.18
CA GLN A 206 20.18 31.02 -19.86
C GLN A 206 19.55 30.60 -18.51
N ASN A 207 19.62 31.43 -17.48
CA ASN A 207 18.99 31.14 -16.19
C ASN A 207 17.45 31.09 -16.29
N GLU A 208 16.84 31.95 -17.10
CA GLU A 208 15.40 31.95 -17.35
C GLU A 208 14.96 30.70 -18.11
N MET A 209 15.73 30.25 -19.12
CA MET A 209 15.48 28.97 -19.81
C MET A 209 15.62 27.76 -18.88
N LEU A 210 16.64 27.73 -18.02
CA LEU A 210 16.88 26.62 -17.09
C LEU A 210 15.74 26.46 -16.08
N ARG A 211 15.24 27.56 -15.51
CA ARG A 211 14.04 27.55 -14.64
C ARG A 211 12.82 26.99 -15.36
N ALA A 212 12.60 27.40 -16.61
CA ALA A 212 11.50 26.91 -17.45
C ALA A 212 11.67 25.45 -17.92
N GLU A 213 12.85 24.83 -17.77
CA GLU A 213 13.00 23.36 -17.85
C GLU A 213 12.77 22.69 -16.49
N GLU A 214 13.24 23.28 -15.40
CA GLU A 214 13.10 22.76 -14.03
C GLU A 214 11.63 22.62 -13.63
N GLU A 215 10.80 23.64 -13.88
CA GLU A 215 9.34 23.57 -13.70
C GLU A 215 8.69 22.42 -14.49
N LYS A 216 9.13 22.20 -15.74
CA LYS A 216 8.64 21.09 -16.59
C LYS A 216 9.14 19.72 -16.16
N ARG A 217 10.28 19.65 -15.46
CA ARG A 217 10.77 18.42 -14.83
C ARG A 217 9.95 18.13 -13.56
N GLN A 218 9.68 19.13 -12.73
CA GLN A 218 8.87 18.99 -11.52
C GLN A 218 7.46 18.51 -11.83
N GLN A 219 6.75 19.14 -12.78
CA GLN A 219 5.40 18.73 -13.18
C GLN A 219 5.33 17.24 -13.58
N LYS A 220 6.35 16.72 -14.26
CA LYS A 220 6.43 15.29 -14.63
C LYS A 220 6.74 14.37 -13.45
N LEU A 221 7.46 14.83 -12.43
CA LEU A 221 7.65 14.08 -11.20
C LEU A 221 6.32 13.97 -10.43
N ASP A 222 5.57 15.07 -10.34
CA ASP A 222 4.26 15.11 -9.68
C ASP A 222 3.24 14.18 -10.38
N GLU A 223 3.22 14.18 -11.72
CA GLU A 223 2.39 13.27 -12.54
C GLU A 223 2.73 11.78 -12.30
N LEU A 224 4.03 11.46 -12.27
CA LEU A 224 4.53 10.09 -12.05
C LEU A 224 4.30 9.62 -10.61
N GLU A 225 4.46 10.49 -9.60
CA GLU A 225 4.17 10.13 -8.21
C GLU A 225 2.69 9.77 -8.06
N ALA A 226 1.79 10.56 -8.63
CA ALA A 226 0.36 10.29 -8.61
C ALA A 226 0.02 8.96 -9.32
N GLU A 227 0.74 8.57 -10.38
CA GLU A 227 0.57 7.26 -11.01
C GLU A 227 1.13 6.09 -10.17
N CYS A 228 2.26 6.29 -9.50
CA CYS A 228 2.80 5.35 -8.52
C CYS A 228 1.83 5.11 -7.36
N GLN A 229 1.24 6.17 -6.79
CA GLN A 229 0.24 6.06 -5.72
C GLN A 229 -1.01 5.28 -6.17
N ARG A 230 -1.58 5.62 -7.34
CA ARG A 230 -2.70 4.85 -7.94
C ARG A 230 -2.35 3.38 -8.13
N SER A 231 -1.14 3.10 -8.63
CA SER A 231 -0.66 1.74 -8.85
C SER A 231 -0.52 0.95 -7.54
N GLN A 232 0.01 1.56 -6.47
CA GLN A 232 0.12 0.93 -5.16
C GLN A 232 -1.25 0.54 -4.57
N GLN A 233 -2.27 1.38 -4.74
CA GLN A 233 -3.64 1.08 -4.30
C GLN A 233 -4.20 -0.16 -5.00
N VAL A 234 -4.09 -0.25 -6.33
CA VAL A 234 -4.51 -1.44 -7.11
C VAL A 234 -3.75 -2.70 -6.68
N LEU A 235 -2.44 -2.59 -6.42
CA LEU A 235 -1.64 -3.72 -5.94
C LEU A 235 -1.98 -4.15 -4.49
N SER A 236 -2.55 -3.26 -3.68
CA SER A 236 -3.03 -3.61 -2.34
C SER A 236 -4.32 -4.44 -2.40
N GLN A 237 -5.26 -4.05 -3.27
CA GLN A 237 -6.50 -4.78 -3.52
C GLN A 237 -6.23 -6.18 -4.07
N LEU A 238 -5.47 -6.29 -5.17
CA LEU A 238 -5.17 -7.57 -5.82
C LEU A 238 -4.49 -8.59 -4.88
N ARG A 239 -3.76 -8.12 -3.85
CA ARG A 239 -3.16 -9.00 -2.82
C ARG A 239 -4.14 -9.44 -1.74
N SER A 240 -5.23 -8.70 -1.51
CA SER A 240 -6.37 -9.18 -0.75
C SER A 240 -7.07 -10.29 -1.53
N ASP A 241 -7.38 -10.02 -2.79
CA ASP A 241 -8.09 -10.95 -3.70
C ASP A 241 -7.33 -12.28 -3.86
N VAL A 242 -5.99 -12.25 -4.00
CA VAL A 242 -5.16 -13.46 -4.07
C VAL A 242 -5.17 -14.26 -2.75
N LYS A 243 -5.14 -13.60 -1.58
CA LYS A 243 -5.23 -14.28 -0.27
C LYS A 243 -6.58 -14.94 -0.04
N GLU A 244 -7.65 -14.26 -0.50
CA GLU A 244 -8.99 -14.82 -0.57
C GLU A 244 -8.93 -16.11 -1.39
N GLN A 245 -8.57 -16.00 -2.69
CA GLN A 245 -8.46 -17.13 -3.61
C GLN A 245 -7.64 -18.30 -3.05
N ASP A 246 -6.46 -18.09 -2.45
CA ASP A 246 -5.63 -19.17 -1.87
C ASP A 246 -6.24 -19.87 -0.65
N THR A 247 -7.14 -19.21 0.07
CA THR A 247 -8.00 -19.83 1.07
C THR A 247 -9.06 -20.69 0.37
N LEU A 248 -9.67 -20.15 -0.68
CA LEU A 248 -10.65 -20.80 -1.55
C LEU A 248 -10.05 -21.84 -2.53
N ARG A 249 -8.78 -22.23 -2.37
CA ARG A 249 -8.06 -23.23 -3.20
C ARG A 249 -7.50 -24.40 -2.42
N ARG A 250 -6.87 -24.14 -1.26
CA ARG A 250 -6.61 -25.18 -0.24
C ARG A 250 -7.91 -25.95 0.06
N PHE A 251 -9.00 -25.20 0.00
CA PHE A 251 -10.33 -25.65 -0.39
C PHE A 251 -10.44 -26.89 -1.31
N TRP A 252 -10.41 -26.65 -2.62
CA TRP A 252 -11.03 -27.55 -3.59
C TRP A 252 -10.31 -28.90 -3.66
N TRP A 253 -9.01 -28.85 -3.38
CA TRP A 253 -8.08 -29.95 -3.50
C TRP A 253 -8.39 -31.13 -2.59
N SER A 254 -8.72 -30.93 -1.32
CA SER A 254 -9.07 -32.07 -0.48
C SER A 254 -10.47 -32.61 -0.76
N TYR A 255 -11.39 -31.83 -1.35
CA TYR A 255 -12.84 -32.03 -1.15
C TYR A 255 -13.67 -32.37 -2.39
N HIS A 256 -13.12 -32.20 -3.59
CA HIS A 256 -13.84 -32.51 -4.83
C HIS A 256 -14.42 -33.95 -4.84
N LYS A 257 -13.84 -34.86 -4.04
CA LYS A 257 -14.26 -36.26 -3.87
C LYS A 257 -15.66 -36.45 -3.26
N MET A 258 -16.12 -35.56 -2.39
CA MET A 258 -17.40 -35.73 -1.67
C MET A 258 -18.55 -34.85 -2.18
N ALA A 259 -18.35 -34.13 -3.29
CA ALA A 259 -19.43 -33.42 -3.99
C ALA A 259 -20.69 -34.29 -4.24
N PRO A 260 -20.58 -35.61 -4.59
CA PRO A 260 -21.76 -36.47 -4.75
C PRO A 260 -22.59 -36.66 -3.48
N ILE A 261 -22.00 -36.52 -2.29
CA ILE A 261 -22.72 -36.67 -1.01
C ILE A 261 -23.41 -35.36 -0.62
N LEU A 262 -22.79 -34.20 -0.90
CA LEU A 262 -23.46 -32.89 -0.77
C LEU A 262 -24.66 -32.80 -1.73
N GLU A 263 -24.53 -33.27 -2.97
CA GLU A 263 -25.65 -33.41 -3.90
C GLU A 263 -26.80 -34.27 -3.34
N CYS A 264 -26.50 -35.40 -2.72
CA CYS A 264 -27.53 -36.25 -2.09
C CYS A 264 -28.27 -35.51 -0.98
N LEU A 265 -27.56 -34.77 -0.13
CA LEU A 265 -28.14 -34.04 1.00
C LEU A 265 -28.99 -32.85 0.55
N VAL A 266 -28.58 -32.12 -0.49
CA VAL A 266 -29.41 -31.08 -1.14
C VAL A 266 -30.72 -31.69 -1.69
N LYS A 267 -30.63 -32.87 -2.32
CA LYS A 267 -31.80 -33.61 -2.85
C LYS A 267 -32.73 -34.15 -1.76
N TRP A 268 -32.28 -34.26 -0.50
CA TRP A 268 -33.12 -34.72 0.62
C TRP A 268 -33.99 -33.62 1.22
N GLY A 269 -33.59 -32.35 1.12
CA GLY A 269 -34.36 -31.17 1.56
C GLY A 269 -34.40 -30.97 3.09
N TYR A 270 -34.70 -32.01 3.87
CA TYR A 270 -34.67 -32.01 5.33
C TYR A 270 -34.03 -33.29 5.86
N PHE A 271 -33.09 -33.18 6.79
CA PHE A 271 -32.46 -34.34 7.44
C PHE A 271 -32.22 -34.12 8.93
N VAL A 272 -31.99 -35.22 9.66
CA VAL A 272 -31.71 -35.21 11.10
C VAL A 272 -30.47 -36.06 11.41
N PRO A 273 -29.55 -35.59 12.28
CA PRO A 273 -28.49 -36.41 12.85
C PRO A 273 -29.03 -37.29 13.98
N LEU A 274 -28.88 -38.60 13.80
CA LEU A 274 -29.26 -39.63 14.75
C LEU A 274 -28.03 -40.48 15.11
N ARG A 275 -28.00 -41.06 16.31
CA ARG A 275 -26.90 -41.88 16.83
C ARG A 275 -27.40 -43.11 17.56
N CYS A 276 -26.69 -44.22 17.37
CA CYS A 276 -26.88 -45.42 18.18
C CYS A 276 -26.25 -45.19 19.56
N LYS A 277 -27.06 -45.29 20.62
CA LYS A 277 -26.61 -45.07 22.01
C LYS A 277 -25.83 -46.27 22.59
N SER A 278 -25.75 -47.37 21.85
CA SER A 278 -24.99 -48.56 22.27
C SER A 278 -23.50 -48.28 22.36
N PHE A 279 -22.94 -48.49 23.56
CA PHE A 279 -21.55 -48.18 23.92
C PHE A 279 -20.50 -48.77 22.96
N ALA A 280 -20.76 -49.97 22.43
CA ALA A 280 -19.87 -50.66 21.50
C ALA A 280 -20.04 -50.25 20.02
N CYS A 281 -21.06 -49.45 19.69
CA CYS A 281 -21.39 -49.04 18.32
C CYS A 281 -21.16 -47.54 18.10
N GLY A 282 -21.84 -46.69 18.87
CA GLY A 282 -21.73 -45.22 18.78
C GLY A 282 -22.06 -44.60 17.40
N ALA A 283 -22.53 -45.41 16.43
CA ALA A 283 -22.61 -45.02 15.02
C ALA A 283 -23.59 -43.86 14.79
N ARG A 284 -23.18 -42.93 13.93
CA ARG A 284 -23.91 -41.72 13.56
C ARG A 284 -24.49 -41.85 12.15
N PHE A 285 -25.69 -41.32 11.96
CA PHE A 285 -26.45 -41.41 10.72
C PHE A 285 -27.12 -40.08 10.42
N TRP A 286 -27.19 -39.72 9.14
CA TRP A 286 -28.09 -38.68 8.65
C TRP A 286 -29.29 -39.34 7.98
N VAL A 287 -30.49 -38.99 8.44
CA VAL A 287 -31.74 -39.58 7.93
C VAL A 287 -32.59 -38.47 7.31
N ASN A 288 -33.01 -38.66 6.06
CA ASN A 288 -33.99 -37.82 5.40
C ASN A 288 -35.32 -37.90 6.17
N GLN A 289 -35.79 -36.76 6.69
CA GLN A 289 -37.00 -36.69 7.51
C GLN A 289 -38.28 -36.56 6.65
N GLY A 290 -38.15 -36.15 5.39
CA GLY A 290 -39.28 -35.85 4.51
C GLY A 290 -40.16 -34.71 5.04
N LEU A 291 -41.45 -34.78 4.73
CA LEU A 291 -42.48 -33.82 5.18
C LEU A 291 -43.35 -34.36 6.34
N ALA A 292 -43.03 -35.53 6.88
CA ALA A 292 -43.80 -36.19 7.93
C ALA A 292 -42.99 -36.29 9.24
N PRO A 293 -43.63 -36.31 10.42
CA PRO A 293 -42.94 -36.51 11.69
C PRO A 293 -42.34 -37.93 11.76
N PHE A 294 -41.05 -38.03 11.41
CA PHE A 294 -40.29 -39.28 11.41
C PHE A 294 -40.29 -39.94 12.79
N ARG A 295 -40.60 -41.24 12.84
CA ARG A 295 -40.66 -42.03 14.08
C ARG A 295 -39.27 -42.56 14.43
N THR A 296 -38.64 -42.01 15.47
CA THR A 296 -37.32 -42.38 16.03
C THR A 296 -37.31 -43.74 16.76
N LYS A 297 -37.99 -44.75 16.20
CA LYS A 297 -38.09 -46.11 16.75
C LYS A 297 -37.76 -47.16 15.69
N PHE A 298 -36.55 -47.04 15.14
CA PHE A 298 -35.92 -48.08 14.31
C PHE A 298 -34.62 -48.56 14.97
N VAL A 299 -34.30 -49.83 14.76
CA VAL A 299 -33.08 -50.46 15.29
C VAL A 299 -31.87 -50.02 14.46
N CYS A 300 -30.74 -49.81 15.11
CA CYS A 300 -29.49 -49.38 14.47
C CYS A 300 -29.08 -50.31 13.31
N PRO A 301 -28.99 -49.82 12.06
CA PRO A 301 -28.63 -50.64 10.91
C PRO A 301 -27.16 -51.07 10.89
N CYS A 302 -26.32 -50.54 11.79
CA CYS A 302 -24.91 -50.90 11.91
C CYS A 302 -24.67 -52.07 12.90
N CYS A 303 -25.45 -52.17 13.99
CA CYS A 303 -25.24 -53.22 15.01
C CYS A 303 -26.44 -54.14 15.27
N GLY A 304 -27.68 -53.72 14.96
CA GLY A 304 -28.89 -54.49 15.24
C GLY A 304 -29.31 -54.58 16.72
N LEU A 305 -28.59 -53.93 17.65
CA LEU A 305 -28.77 -54.13 19.09
C LEU A 305 -29.70 -53.11 19.78
N GLU A 306 -29.60 -51.84 19.42
CA GLU A 306 -30.33 -50.74 20.08
C GLU A 306 -31.07 -49.85 19.09
N LEU A 307 -32.07 -49.12 19.58
CA LEU A 307 -32.73 -48.06 18.81
C LEU A 307 -31.77 -46.89 18.54
N VAL A 308 -32.00 -46.22 17.41
CA VAL A 308 -31.29 -44.97 17.08
C VAL A 308 -32.12 -43.79 17.58
N ASP A 309 -31.48 -42.86 18.29
CA ASP A 309 -32.08 -41.67 18.88
C ASP A 309 -31.37 -40.40 18.36
N TYR A 310 -31.82 -39.21 18.72
CA TYR A 310 -31.18 -37.96 18.32
C TYR A 310 -29.73 -37.85 18.81
N ASP A 311 -28.84 -37.32 17.96
CA ASP A 311 -27.46 -37.03 18.34
C ASP A 311 -27.33 -35.60 18.88
N ASP A 312 -27.75 -35.42 20.14
CA ASP A 312 -27.77 -34.13 20.84
C ASP A 312 -26.38 -33.44 20.84
N GLU A 313 -25.29 -34.22 20.77
CA GLU A 313 -23.91 -33.75 20.60
C GLU A 313 -23.73 -33.03 19.24
N ALA A 314 -24.26 -33.59 18.15
CA ALA A 314 -24.17 -32.99 16.81
C ALA A 314 -25.03 -31.72 16.68
N PHE A 315 -26.22 -31.67 17.31
CA PHE A 315 -27.01 -30.43 17.38
C PHE A 315 -26.23 -29.31 18.10
N THR A 316 -25.58 -29.67 19.23
CA THR A 316 -24.76 -28.73 20.00
C THR A 316 -23.55 -28.24 19.20
N THR A 317 -22.77 -29.13 18.58
CA THR A 317 -21.58 -28.76 17.79
C THR A 317 -21.91 -27.92 16.55
N LEU A 318 -23.09 -28.11 15.95
CA LEU A 318 -23.52 -27.35 14.77
C LEU A 318 -24.28 -26.04 15.12
N GLY A 319 -24.47 -25.73 16.42
CA GLY A 319 -25.19 -24.53 16.85
C GLY A 319 -26.67 -24.51 16.47
N LEU A 320 -27.31 -25.68 16.35
CA LEU A 320 -28.66 -25.84 15.83
C LEU A 320 -29.72 -25.87 16.93
N SER A 321 -30.96 -25.53 16.58
CA SER A 321 -32.10 -25.71 17.48
C SER A 321 -32.35 -27.19 17.77
N ASP A 322 -32.58 -27.50 19.05
CA ASP A 322 -32.61 -28.87 19.55
C ASP A 322 -33.60 -29.75 18.77
N ARG A 323 -33.09 -30.86 18.22
CA ARG A 323 -33.83 -31.92 17.51
C ARG A 323 -34.65 -31.47 16.29
N ALA A 324 -34.39 -30.26 15.77
CA ALA A 324 -35.09 -29.70 14.61
C ALA A 324 -34.66 -30.33 13.27
N PRO A 325 -35.54 -30.39 12.25
CA PRO A 325 -35.18 -30.78 10.89
C PRO A 325 -34.15 -29.81 10.28
N ILE A 326 -32.97 -30.29 9.88
CA ILE A 326 -31.94 -29.47 9.24
C ILE A 326 -32.29 -29.29 7.76
N LYS A 327 -32.54 -28.03 7.35
CA LYS A 327 -32.76 -27.67 5.94
C LYS A 327 -31.49 -27.10 5.32
N ILE A 328 -30.80 -27.89 4.50
CA ILE A 328 -29.84 -27.32 3.54
C ILE A 328 -30.65 -26.61 2.46
N ARG A 329 -30.61 -25.27 2.48
CA ARG A 329 -30.84 -24.50 1.25
C ARG A 329 -29.50 -24.42 0.51
N PRO A 330 -29.44 -24.71 -0.81
CA PRO A 330 -28.42 -24.06 -1.63
C PRO A 330 -28.58 -22.54 -1.46
N GLY A 331 -27.46 -21.81 -1.51
CA GLY A 331 -27.54 -20.36 -1.64
C GLY A 331 -28.04 -20.01 -3.04
N GLU A 332 -28.68 -18.86 -3.15
CA GLU A 332 -28.63 -18.06 -4.39
C GLU A 332 -27.19 -17.53 -4.57
#